data_AF-A0A081D1G1-F1
#
_entry.id   AF-A0A081D1G1-F1
#
_cell.length_a   1.000
_cell.length_b   1.000
_cell.length_c   1.000
_cell.angle_alpha   90.00
_cell.angle_beta   90.00
_cell.angle_gamma   90.00
#
_symmetry.space_group_name_H-M   'P 1'
#
loop_
_entity.id
_entity.type
_entity.pdbx_description
1 polymer ?
#
loop_
_entity_poly.entity_id
_entity_poly.type
_entity_poly.pdbx_seq_one_letter_code
_entity_poly.pdbx_strand_id
1 'polypeptide(L)'
;MEALNHHLCDMPKREKDEIELIRTWTLPATVTMGSAVRAKGVLQEIQARLPAISKKSISLEGVDLTLAMTANDKTAFNAAAAIVAKVVAEAGAMPVIPREIEDILTIKTSERHRWLADGRLPSAGTRTVRLNGRARQITFHVFDPKVVEDLLDRGAAEEWRVEDAEAKA
;
A
#
# COMPACT_ATOMS: atom_id res chain seq x y z
N MET A 1 -65.76 7.51 -25.58
CA MET A 1 -65.95 8.13 -24.26
C MET A 1 -65.12 7.28 -23.31
N GLU A 2 -63.83 7.58 -23.20
CA GLU A 2 -62.85 6.70 -22.55
C GLU A 2 -61.88 7.54 -21.72
N ALA A 3 -61.56 6.99 -20.55
CA ALA A 3 -61.24 7.68 -19.31
C ALA A 3 -59.85 8.35 -19.27
N LEU A 4 -59.80 9.50 -18.60
CA LEU A 4 -58.57 10.11 -18.08
C LEU A 4 -57.89 9.16 -17.08
N ASN A 5 -56.71 8.64 -17.43
CA ASN A 5 -55.80 8.03 -16.47
C ASN A 5 -54.81 9.09 -15.95
N HIS A 6 -55.09 9.57 -14.75
CA HIS A 6 -54.12 10.23 -13.88
C HIS A 6 -53.13 9.17 -13.40
N HIS A 7 -51.85 9.25 -13.79
CA HIS A 7 -50.80 8.50 -13.11
C HIS A 7 -49.60 9.41 -12.82
N LEU A 8 -49.59 9.83 -11.55
CA LEU A 8 -48.45 10.08 -10.67
C LEU A 8 -47.14 10.48 -11.35
N CYS A 9 -46.82 11.76 -11.18
CA CYS A 9 -45.49 12.34 -11.30
C CYS A 9 -44.52 11.51 -10.44
N ASP A 10 -43.68 10.72 -11.11
CA ASP A 10 -42.51 10.09 -10.49
C ASP A 10 -41.56 11.22 -10.09
N MET A 11 -41.53 11.54 -8.80
CA MET A 11 -40.56 12.49 -8.28
C MET A 11 -39.18 11.85 -8.35
N PRO A 12 -38.15 12.53 -8.90
CA PRO A 12 -36.79 12.04 -8.80
C PRO A 12 -36.44 11.91 -7.31
N LYS A 13 -36.02 10.72 -6.88
CA LYS A 13 -35.35 10.54 -5.59
C LYS A 13 -34.24 11.56 -5.53
N ARG A 14 -34.36 12.55 -4.62
CA ARG A 14 -33.26 13.43 -4.28
C ARG A 14 -32.09 12.55 -3.86
N GLU A 15 -31.11 12.43 -4.75
CA GLU A 15 -29.73 12.19 -4.37
C GLU A 15 -29.46 13.22 -3.29
N LYS A 16 -29.36 12.78 -2.03
CA LYS A 16 -28.87 13.67 -0.99
C LYS A 16 -27.43 13.96 -1.42
N ASP A 17 -27.18 15.19 -1.84
CA ASP A 17 -25.85 15.78 -1.84
C ASP A 17 -25.33 15.71 -0.39
N GLU A 18 -24.87 14.53 0.02
CA GLU A 18 -24.19 14.35 1.28
C GLU A 18 -22.84 15.02 1.11
N ILE A 19 -22.68 16.18 1.76
CA ILE A 19 -21.42 16.90 1.80
C ILE A 19 -20.34 15.90 2.25
N GLU A 20 -19.30 15.72 1.44
CA GLU A 20 -18.18 14.84 1.78
C GLU A 20 -17.06 15.63 2.47
N LEU A 21 -16.49 15.03 3.50
CA LEU A 21 -15.20 15.44 4.06
C LEU A 21 -14.12 14.67 3.32
N ILE A 22 -13.23 15.40 2.65
CA ILE A 22 -12.16 14.84 1.84
C ILE A 22 -10.81 15.35 2.36
N ARG A 23 -9.82 14.46 2.46
CA ARG A 23 -8.42 14.83 2.67
C ARG A 23 -7.50 13.91 1.89
N THR A 24 -6.48 14.50 1.30
CA THR A 24 -5.50 13.80 0.47
C THR A 24 -4.09 13.96 1.02
N TRP A 25 -3.29 12.91 0.92
CA TRP A 25 -1.86 12.88 1.21
C TRP A 25 -1.12 12.28 0.02
N THR A 26 -0.04 12.91 -0.40
CA THR A 26 0.85 12.36 -1.43
C THR A 26 1.98 11.58 -0.78
N LEU A 27 2.17 10.32 -1.17
CA LEU A 27 3.30 9.51 -0.72
C LEU A 27 4.59 10.01 -1.37
N PRO A 28 5.63 10.36 -0.58
CA PRO A 28 6.92 10.76 -1.12
C PRO A 28 7.58 9.66 -1.94
N ALA A 29 8.37 10.03 -2.96
CA ALA A 29 9.14 9.07 -3.76
C ALA A 29 10.10 8.23 -2.90
N THR A 30 10.64 8.81 -1.82
CA THR A 30 11.48 8.09 -0.84
C THR A 30 10.73 7.01 -0.05
N VAL A 31 9.40 7.09 0.03
CA VAL A 31 8.56 6.05 0.64
C VAL A 31 8.26 4.93 -0.34
N THR A 32 7.95 5.29 -1.59
CA THR A 32 7.52 4.33 -2.61
C THR A 32 8.68 3.66 -3.33
N MET A 33 9.84 4.33 -3.41
CA MET A 33 11.00 3.90 -4.20
C MET A 33 10.60 3.53 -5.64
N GLY A 34 9.65 4.29 -6.22
CA GLY A 34 9.10 4.03 -7.55
C GLY A 34 8.15 2.82 -7.66
N SER A 35 7.89 2.11 -6.57
CA SER A 35 7.08 0.88 -6.55
C SER A 35 5.60 1.13 -6.23
N ALA A 36 4.72 0.73 -7.15
CA ALA A 36 3.28 0.71 -6.91
C ALA A 36 2.88 -0.38 -5.89
N VAL A 37 3.64 -1.48 -5.84
CA VAL A 37 3.46 -2.54 -4.82
C VAL A 37 3.72 -1.97 -3.43
N ARG A 38 4.76 -1.17 -3.27
CA ARG A 38 5.10 -0.49 -2.02
C ARG A 38 4.05 0.54 -1.61
N ALA A 39 3.57 1.36 -2.56
CA ALA A 39 2.47 2.31 -2.29
C ALA A 39 1.21 1.58 -1.78
N LYS A 40 0.86 0.45 -2.39
CA LYS A 40 -0.25 -0.41 -1.94
C LYS A 40 0.00 -1.01 -0.56
N GLY A 41 1.24 -1.36 -0.23
CA GLY A 41 1.64 -1.79 1.11
C GLY A 41 1.33 -0.74 2.18
N VAL A 42 1.63 0.54 1.90
CA VAL A 42 1.28 1.66 2.81
C VAL A 42 -0.24 1.78 3.00
N LEU A 43 -1.03 1.67 1.92
CA LEU A 43 -2.50 1.64 2.03
C LEU A 43 -2.98 0.50 2.95
N GLN A 44 -2.40 -0.69 2.82
CA GLN A 44 -2.78 -1.83 3.65
C GLN A 44 -2.44 -1.63 5.13
N GLU A 45 -1.31 -1.00 5.43
CA GLU A 45 -0.95 -0.62 6.80
C GLU A 45 -1.95 0.39 7.38
N ILE A 46 -2.35 1.40 6.60
CA ILE A 46 -3.40 2.35 6.99
C ILE A 46 -4.71 1.61 7.29
N GLN A 47 -5.16 0.75 6.37
CA GLN A 47 -6.39 -0.03 6.53
C GLN A 47 -6.34 -1.00 7.72
N ALA A 48 -5.15 -1.49 8.10
CA ALA A 48 -4.98 -2.34 9.27
C ALA A 48 -5.19 -1.56 10.58
N ARG A 49 -4.80 -0.28 10.62
CA ARG A 49 -4.92 0.60 11.80
C ARG A 49 -6.26 1.34 11.89
N LEU A 50 -6.97 1.49 10.78
CA LEU A 50 -8.29 2.14 10.77
C LEU A 50 -9.39 1.28 11.43
N PRO A 51 -10.36 1.91 12.12
CA PRO A 51 -11.61 1.25 12.51
C PRO A 51 -12.31 0.61 11.33
N ALA A 52 -13.00 -0.53 11.54
CA ALA A 52 -13.64 -1.30 10.48
C ALA A 52 -14.57 -0.47 9.57
N ILE A 53 -15.28 0.50 10.17
CA ILE A 53 -16.24 1.37 9.47
C ILE A 53 -15.57 2.31 8.46
N SER A 54 -14.31 2.70 8.66
CA SER A 54 -13.59 3.66 7.82
C SER A 54 -12.53 3.02 6.91
N LYS A 55 -12.33 1.70 6.98
CA LYS A 55 -11.32 1.00 6.12
C LYS A 55 -11.56 1.17 4.62
N LYS A 56 -12.83 1.28 4.21
CA LYS A 56 -13.22 1.45 2.80
C LYS A 56 -13.27 2.91 2.35
N SER A 57 -13.10 3.84 3.29
CA SER A 57 -13.14 5.29 3.04
C SER A 57 -11.79 5.84 2.54
N ILE A 58 -10.73 5.05 2.57
CA ILE A 58 -9.39 5.41 2.09
C ILE A 58 -9.09 4.69 0.78
N SER A 59 -8.70 5.44 -0.24
CA SER A 59 -8.28 4.94 -1.55
C SER A 59 -6.84 5.36 -1.87
N LEU A 60 -6.23 4.67 -2.83
CA LEU A 60 -4.92 5.01 -3.40
C LEU A 60 -5.08 5.17 -4.90
N GLU A 61 -4.66 6.31 -5.44
CA GLU A 61 -4.57 6.58 -6.88
C GLU A 61 -3.16 7.05 -7.19
N GLY A 62 -2.39 6.23 -7.93
CA GLY A 62 -0.96 6.46 -8.12
C GLY A 62 -0.21 6.47 -6.78
N VAL A 63 0.16 7.66 -6.32
CA VAL A 63 0.82 7.91 -5.03
C VAL A 63 -0.04 8.71 -4.04
N ASP A 64 -1.26 9.08 -4.44
CA ASP A 64 -2.16 9.89 -3.63
C ASP A 64 -3.13 9.01 -2.83
N LEU A 65 -3.11 9.20 -1.52
CA LEU A 65 -4.04 8.58 -0.57
C LEU A 65 -5.18 9.56 -0.29
N THR A 66 -6.42 9.16 -0.58
CA THR A 66 -7.60 10.02 -0.38
C THR A 66 -8.57 9.39 0.61
N LEU A 67 -8.81 10.08 1.73
CA LEU A 67 -9.84 9.75 2.71
C LEU A 67 -11.10 10.54 2.38
N ALA A 68 -12.20 9.85 2.08
CA ALA A 68 -13.51 10.46 1.82
C ALA A 68 -14.58 9.84 2.75
N MET A 69 -15.30 10.67 3.50
CA MET A 69 -16.38 10.26 4.42
C MET A 69 -17.52 11.27 4.40
N THR A 70 -18.71 10.86 4.84
CA THR A 70 -19.85 11.79 4.95
C THR A 70 -19.61 12.87 6.01
N ALA A 71 -20.14 14.08 5.80
CA ALA A 71 -19.96 15.20 6.74
C ALA A 71 -20.63 14.99 8.10
N ASN A 72 -21.60 14.08 8.18
CA ASN A 72 -22.25 13.71 9.44
C ASN A 72 -21.28 13.04 10.42
N ASP A 73 -20.14 12.51 9.93
CA ASP A 73 -19.16 11.74 10.71
C ASP A 73 -17.87 12.52 11.01
N LYS A 74 -17.95 13.85 11.20
CA LYS A 74 -16.77 14.73 11.36
C LYS A 74 -15.76 14.26 12.41
N THR A 75 -16.22 13.76 13.55
CA THR A 75 -15.34 13.24 14.61
C THR A 75 -14.59 11.99 14.15
N ALA A 76 -15.28 11.05 13.50
CA ALA A 76 -14.68 9.84 12.96
C ALA A 76 -13.72 10.15 11.80
N PHE A 77 -14.07 11.11 10.95
CA PHE A 77 -13.19 11.60 9.89
C PHE A 77 -11.88 12.16 10.44
N ASN A 78 -11.93 13.03 11.45
CA ASN A 78 -10.72 13.58 12.05
C ASN A 78 -9.85 12.51 12.72
N ALA A 79 -10.45 11.52 13.37
CA ALA A 79 -9.73 10.40 13.96
C ALA A 79 -9.06 9.53 12.89
N ALA A 80 -9.77 9.20 11.81
CA ALA A 80 -9.22 8.47 10.68
C ALA A 80 -8.09 9.26 9.99
N ALA A 81 -8.29 10.56 9.75
CA ALA A 81 -7.28 11.43 9.15
C ALA A 81 -6.01 11.52 10.00
N ALA A 82 -6.12 11.53 11.33
CA ALA A 82 -4.96 11.49 12.23
C ALA A 82 -4.19 10.17 12.11
N ILE A 83 -4.90 9.03 11.98
CA ILE A 83 -4.27 7.71 11.74
C ILE A 83 -3.54 7.71 10.40
N VAL A 84 -4.19 8.16 9.33
CA VAL A 84 -3.58 8.23 7.98
C VAL A 84 -2.32 9.09 8.01
N ALA A 85 -2.41 10.31 8.55
CA ALA A 85 -1.28 11.24 8.63
C ALA A 85 -0.10 10.64 9.41
N LYS A 86 -0.38 9.94 10.52
CA LYS A 86 0.65 9.26 11.31
C LYS A 86 1.35 8.15 10.51
N VAL A 87 0.59 7.31 9.82
CA VAL A 87 1.19 6.22 9.00
C VAL A 87 2.00 6.79 7.86
N VAL A 88 1.53 7.83 7.17
CA VAL A 88 2.28 8.50 6.09
C VAL A 88 3.61 9.05 6.61
N ALA A 89 3.62 9.67 7.81
CA ALA A 89 4.84 10.17 8.42
C ALA A 89 5.83 9.05 8.82
N GLU A 90 5.32 7.89 9.21
CA GLU A 90 6.12 6.72 9.60
C GLU A 90 6.54 5.84 8.39
N ALA A 91 5.96 6.08 7.21
CA ALA A 91 6.04 5.14 6.08
C ALA A 91 7.46 4.91 5.56
N GLY A 92 8.31 5.94 5.61
CA GLY A 92 9.72 5.84 5.19
C GLY A 92 10.57 4.92 6.07
N ALA A 93 10.14 4.64 7.30
CA ALA A 93 10.84 3.74 8.21
C ALA A 93 10.27 2.31 8.23
N MET A 94 9.17 2.07 7.52
CA MET A 94 8.54 0.73 7.51
C MET A 94 9.45 -0.26 6.77
N PRO A 95 9.68 -1.49 7.29
CA PRO A 95 10.46 -2.48 6.56
C PRO A 95 9.86 -2.81 5.20
N VAL A 96 10.71 -3.07 4.22
CA VAL A 96 10.32 -3.52 2.87
C VAL A 96 10.09 -5.04 2.92
N ILE A 97 8.98 -5.52 2.36
CA ILE A 97 8.65 -6.96 2.33
C ILE A 97 9.12 -7.61 1.02
N PRO A 98 9.16 -8.96 0.93
CA PRO A 98 9.71 -9.65 -0.24
C PRO A 98 9.10 -9.26 -1.59
N ARG A 99 7.79 -9.02 -1.65
CA ARG A 99 7.13 -8.60 -2.90
C ARG A 99 7.42 -7.16 -3.28
N GLU A 100 7.67 -6.31 -2.31
CA GLU A 100 8.02 -4.91 -2.58
C GLU A 100 9.45 -4.82 -3.07
N ILE A 101 10.41 -5.50 -2.45
CA ILE A 101 11.81 -5.44 -2.91
C ILE A 101 11.99 -6.06 -4.30
N GLU A 102 11.22 -7.11 -4.62
CA GLU A 102 11.16 -7.69 -5.97
C GLU A 102 10.71 -6.66 -7.01
N ASP A 103 9.72 -5.82 -6.67
CA ASP A 103 9.21 -4.75 -7.54
C ASP A 103 10.18 -3.56 -7.62
N ILE A 104 10.67 -3.08 -6.47
CA ILE A 104 11.59 -1.93 -6.35
C ILE A 104 12.88 -2.18 -7.14
N LEU A 105 13.52 -3.32 -6.93
CA LEU A 105 14.78 -3.65 -7.61
C LEU A 105 14.57 -4.28 -8.99
N THR A 106 13.31 -4.52 -9.39
CA THR A 106 12.95 -5.24 -10.62
C THR A 106 13.68 -6.60 -10.71
N ILE A 107 13.57 -7.41 -9.66
CA ILE A 107 14.26 -8.70 -9.52
C ILE A 107 13.27 -9.86 -9.38
N LYS A 108 13.69 -11.04 -9.82
CA LYS A 108 12.91 -12.27 -9.69
C LYS A 108 13.02 -12.83 -8.27
N THR A 109 12.01 -13.60 -7.87
CA THR A 109 12.03 -14.37 -6.61
C THR A 109 13.26 -15.28 -6.50
N SER A 110 13.73 -15.86 -7.61
CA SER A 110 14.94 -16.71 -7.63
C SER A 110 16.24 -15.92 -7.47
N GLU A 111 16.29 -14.67 -7.96
CA GLU A 111 17.40 -13.75 -7.71
C GLU A 111 17.41 -13.35 -6.23
N ARG A 112 16.27 -12.91 -5.70
CA ARG A 112 16.12 -12.58 -4.28
C ARG A 112 16.57 -13.72 -3.37
N HIS A 113 16.16 -14.96 -3.64
CA HIS A 113 16.57 -16.11 -2.82
C HIS A 113 18.07 -16.39 -2.88
N ARG A 114 18.68 -16.25 -4.07
CA ARG A 114 20.12 -16.46 -4.24
C ARG A 114 20.91 -15.39 -3.51
N TRP A 115 20.58 -14.12 -3.74
CA TRP A 115 21.28 -12.98 -3.14
C TRP A 115 21.07 -12.88 -1.63
N LEU A 116 19.93 -13.39 -1.12
CA LEU A 116 19.75 -13.60 0.33
C LEU A 116 20.71 -14.69 0.85
N ALA A 117 20.85 -15.80 0.14
CA ALA A 117 21.64 -16.95 0.58
C ALA A 117 23.15 -16.68 0.55
N ASP A 118 23.63 -15.90 -0.43
CA ASP A 118 25.05 -15.53 -0.56
C ASP A 118 25.42 -14.23 0.16
N GLY A 119 24.43 -13.53 0.75
CA GLY A 119 24.63 -12.36 1.61
C GLY A 119 24.67 -11.02 0.87
N ARG A 120 24.60 -11.01 -0.47
CA ARG A 120 24.53 -9.77 -1.26
C ARG A 120 23.31 -8.91 -0.91
N LEU A 121 22.18 -9.56 -0.64
CA LEU A 121 20.95 -8.90 -0.21
C LEU A 121 20.74 -9.08 1.31
N PRO A 122 21.18 -8.12 2.15
CA PRO A 122 21.13 -8.28 3.60
C PRO A 122 19.70 -8.19 4.14
N SER A 123 19.33 -9.16 4.97
CA SER A 123 18.06 -9.11 5.70
C SER A 123 18.15 -8.23 6.94
N ALA A 124 17.11 -7.42 7.19
CA ALA A 124 16.92 -6.66 8.43
C ALA A 124 16.15 -7.45 9.52
N GLY A 125 16.09 -8.78 9.38
CA GLY A 125 15.32 -9.67 10.25
C GLY A 125 14.09 -10.26 9.55
N THR A 126 13.24 -10.92 10.33
CA THR A 126 12.06 -11.64 9.82
C THR A 126 10.76 -11.14 10.43
N ARG A 127 9.70 -11.07 9.63
CA ARG A 127 8.33 -10.86 10.11
C ARG A 127 7.50 -12.13 9.97
N THR A 128 6.65 -12.38 10.95
CA THR A 128 5.69 -13.49 10.95
C THR A 128 4.27 -12.94 10.87
N VAL A 129 3.50 -13.40 9.88
CA VAL A 129 2.10 -13.04 9.70
C VAL A 129 1.20 -14.26 9.81
N ARG A 130 -0.02 -14.05 10.32
CA ARG A 130 -1.10 -15.04 10.29
C ARG A 130 -1.97 -14.78 9.07
N LEU A 131 -2.18 -15.79 8.26
CA LEU A 131 -3.13 -15.70 7.15
C LEU A 131 -4.57 -15.85 7.68
N ASN A 132 -5.46 -14.95 7.25
CA ASN A 132 -6.87 -15.01 7.61
C ASN A 132 -7.47 -16.38 7.26
N GLY A 133 -8.12 -17.02 8.24
CA GLY A 133 -8.82 -18.30 8.06
C GLY A 133 -7.92 -19.54 7.98
N ARG A 134 -6.61 -19.45 8.26
CA ARG A 134 -5.70 -20.60 8.32
C ARG A 134 -4.88 -20.59 9.62
N ALA A 135 -4.63 -21.75 10.20
CA ALA A 135 -3.69 -21.91 11.32
C ALA A 135 -2.21 -21.66 10.93
N ARG A 136 -1.93 -21.44 9.64
CA ARG A 136 -0.58 -21.36 9.09
C ARG A 136 -0.02 -19.94 9.23
N GLN A 137 1.04 -19.83 10.02
CA GLN A 137 1.89 -18.64 10.09
C GLN A 137 2.90 -18.68 8.94
N ILE A 138 3.22 -17.53 8.38
CA ILE A 138 4.29 -17.38 7.38
C ILE A 138 5.32 -16.42 7.96
N THR A 139 6.57 -16.88 8.02
CA THR A 139 7.73 -16.08 8.38
C THR A 139 8.50 -15.73 7.10
N PHE A 140 8.89 -14.47 6.94
CA PHE A 140 9.65 -14.01 5.79
C PHE A 140 10.66 -12.93 6.17
N HIS A 141 11.74 -12.81 5.39
CA HIS A 141 12.72 -11.74 5.53
C HIS A 141 12.13 -10.39 5.18
N VAL A 142 12.51 -9.37 5.95
CA VAL A 142 12.26 -7.96 5.62
C VAL A 142 13.59 -7.24 5.41
N PHE A 143 13.51 -6.07 4.78
CA PHE A 143 14.67 -5.28 4.37
C PHE A 143 14.55 -3.86 4.90
N ASP A 144 15.68 -3.26 5.26
CA ASP A 144 15.76 -1.87 5.70
C ASP A 144 15.58 -0.95 4.49
N PRO A 145 14.61 -0.01 4.49
CA PRO A 145 14.41 0.94 3.39
C PRO A 145 15.68 1.67 2.94
N LYS A 146 16.56 2.05 3.88
CA LYS A 146 17.81 2.77 3.55
C LYS A 146 18.77 1.91 2.77
N VAL A 147 18.83 0.62 3.11
CA VAL A 147 19.66 -0.33 2.38
C VAL A 147 19.06 -0.60 1.00
N VAL A 148 17.75 -0.72 0.89
CA VAL A 148 17.09 -0.90 -0.42
C VAL A 148 17.31 0.31 -1.33
N GLU A 149 17.23 1.52 -0.78
CA GLU A 149 17.53 2.77 -1.49
C GLU A 149 18.98 2.79 -2.00
N ASP A 150 19.97 2.47 -1.15
CA ASP A 150 21.38 2.36 -1.56
C ASP A 150 21.60 1.33 -2.69
N LEU A 151 20.96 0.15 -2.59
CA LEU A 151 21.03 -0.88 -3.62
C LEU A 151 20.44 -0.41 -4.95
N LEU A 152 19.35 0.36 -4.90
CA LEU A 152 18.70 0.94 -6.08
C LEU A 152 19.61 2.00 -6.71
N ASP A 153 20.13 2.93 -5.91
CA ASP A 153 20.96 4.05 -6.35
C ASP A 153 22.25 3.58 -7.03
N ARG A 154 22.87 2.51 -6.52
CA ARG A 154 24.11 1.96 -7.11
C ARG A 154 23.88 0.95 -8.23
N GLY A 155 22.62 0.61 -8.55
CA GLY A 155 22.31 -0.37 -9.60
C GLY A 155 22.75 -1.81 -9.26
N ALA A 156 22.73 -2.17 -7.98
CA ALA A 156 23.28 -3.43 -7.46
C ALA A 156 22.75 -4.68 -8.16
N ALA A 157 21.46 -4.69 -8.49
CA ALA A 157 20.82 -5.84 -9.12
C ALA A 157 21.39 -6.16 -10.50
N GLU A 158 21.84 -5.14 -11.25
CA GLU A 158 22.42 -5.36 -12.57
C GLU A 158 23.86 -5.87 -12.47
N GLU A 159 24.65 -5.27 -11.57
CA GLU A 159 25.99 -5.73 -11.22
C GLU A 159 25.99 -7.23 -10.83
N TRP A 160 25.12 -7.62 -9.92
CA TRP A 160 25.03 -9.00 -9.45
C TRP A 160 24.59 -10.00 -10.52
N ARG A 161 23.83 -9.57 -11.54
CA ARG A 161 23.49 -10.42 -12.69
C ARG A 161 24.69 -10.68 -13.58
N VAL A 162 25.57 -9.71 -13.75
CA VAL A 162 26.83 -9.89 -14.48
C VAL A 162 27.71 -10.89 -13.74
N GLU A 163 27.90 -10.71 -12.43
CA GLU A 163 28.63 -11.66 -11.58
C GLU A 163 28.03 -13.09 -11.65
N ASP A 164 26.70 -13.19 -11.60
CA ASP A 164 25.97 -14.45 -11.70
C ASP A 164 26.15 -15.15 -13.06
N ALA A 165 26.37 -14.39 -14.13
CA ALA A 165 26.64 -14.91 -15.46
C ALA A 165 28.09 -15.38 -15.59
N GLU A 166 29.04 -14.61 -15.06
CA GLU A 166 30.47 -14.95 -15.05
C GLU A 166 30.76 -16.19 -14.22
N ALA A 167 30.13 -16.34 -13.05
CA ALA A 167 30.32 -17.52 -12.19
C ALA A 167 29.75 -18.82 -12.78
N LYS A 168 28.97 -18.75 -13.86
CA LYS A 168 28.42 -19.91 -14.59
C LYS A 168 29.23 -20.29 -15.82
N ALA A 169 30.17 -19.43 -16.26
CA ALA A 169 31.06 -19.65 -17.39
C ALA A 169 32.26 -20.52 -16.99
#